data_AF-A0A844FA48-F1
#
_entry.id   AF-A0A844FA48-F1
#
_cell.length_a   1.000
_cell.length_b   1.000
_cell.length_c   1.000
_cell.angle_alpha   90.00
_cell.angle_beta   90.00
_cell.angle_gamma   90.00
#
_symmetry.space_group_name_H-M   'P 1'
#
loop_
_entity.id
_entity.type
_entity.pdbx_description
1 polymer ?
#
loop_
_entity_poly.entity_id
_entity_poly.type
_entity_poly.pdbx_seq_one_letter_code
_entity_poly.pdbx_strand_id
1 'polypeptide(L)'
;MASISGAVKGATAGPFGAVIGAAIQNRETLKKAVAGIVSLLLIPALFIVMLPGLVFGNLSENTGALTSNSRINENIRAANEAIVEVLQECHDEVLADVNAAASRVPESDAVSITDPYAYYISVNANQLIAQFCASKDNYRDINLTELKRVIRANKDGLFTYDVSTETVTMEVTVDAGAEGDAGEGTGSQTQTVTFTRHNFVINYAGDAYFADHVFHLSDKQKKMADAYAENLTLFFGSSASGVATANVSDEVLRYRATVERIAAKYGMTPYVELILAVMMQESGGRGLDVMQAAEGGFNKKYPHVPNGITDPEYSIECGIQELKYALDKAGCTGPTDLDRIKLALQGYNYGSGYIDWAMERDGGYTKANAIAYSDMMCARPNWPYSRYGDKEYVDHVLRYYIITSTGGTYPANGMQIPHYLQTDYGNIPYGGGSIATSGCGPTSFAMVASYLTGKTITPVDAVSWCGNSYYKPGVGTYWSYFAAAASHFGCGSVTQTNDPNRVLKALSEGHPVISSQSAGLFTRGGHFIVLRGVTASGKVLVNDPNDSASKNYINREFDMMSEIHATASAYWIFDKK
;
A
#
# COMPACT_ATOMS: atom_id res chain seq x y z
N MET A 1 -80.55 -23.34 -53.89
CA MET A 1 -79.32 -23.16 -54.71
C MET A 1 -78.13 -23.62 -53.89
N ALA A 2 -77.45 -24.67 -54.40
CA ALA A 2 -76.11 -25.21 -54.11
C ALA A 2 -75.62 -25.39 -52.63
N SER A 3 -75.04 -26.50 -52.16
CA SER A 3 -74.93 -27.90 -52.61
C SER A 3 -74.32 -28.75 -51.46
N ILE A 4 -75.07 -29.72 -50.94
CA ILE A 4 -74.74 -31.14 -50.69
C ILE A 4 -73.37 -31.56 -50.08
N SER A 5 -73.47 -32.19 -48.89
CA SER A 5 -72.82 -33.43 -48.37
C SER A 5 -71.29 -33.60 -48.25
N GLY A 6 -70.85 -34.14 -47.12
CA GLY A 6 -69.63 -34.96 -47.03
C GLY A 6 -69.18 -35.31 -45.60
N ALA A 7 -69.25 -36.58 -45.23
CA ALA A 7 -68.78 -37.15 -43.96
C ALA A 7 -67.34 -37.70 -44.04
N VAL A 8 -66.80 -38.09 -42.86
CA VAL A 8 -65.83 -39.19 -42.60
C VAL A 8 -64.35 -38.84 -42.27
N LYS A 9 -64.01 -39.18 -41.01
CA LYS A 9 -62.79 -39.78 -40.40
C LYS A 9 -61.36 -39.34 -40.79
N GLY A 10 -60.56 -39.08 -39.74
CA GLY A 10 -59.11 -39.29 -39.69
C GLY A 10 -58.55 -39.00 -38.30
N ALA A 11 -58.04 -40.01 -37.60
CA ALA A 11 -57.53 -39.94 -36.24
C ALA A 11 -56.09 -39.37 -36.17
N THR A 12 -55.77 -38.61 -35.12
CA THR A 12 -54.52 -38.73 -34.34
C THR A 12 -54.63 -37.96 -33.02
N ALA A 13 -54.24 -38.62 -31.93
CA ALA A 13 -54.17 -38.07 -30.59
C ALA A 13 -53.15 -36.92 -30.49
N GLY A 14 -53.45 -35.91 -29.66
CA GLY A 14 -52.52 -34.82 -29.33
C GLY A 14 -52.72 -34.30 -27.90
N PRO A 15 -51.63 -34.04 -27.15
CA PRO A 15 -51.66 -33.75 -25.70
C PRO A 15 -52.22 -32.37 -25.30
N PHE A 16 -52.83 -31.63 -26.21
CA PHE A 16 -53.25 -30.24 -25.99
C PHE A 16 -54.70 -30.08 -25.49
N GLY A 17 -55.50 -31.14 -25.46
CA GLY A 17 -56.88 -31.09 -24.93
C GLY A 17 -57.00 -31.16 -23.41
N ALA A 18 -55.95 -31.61 -22.70
CA ALA A 18 -55.98 -31.84 -21.25
C ALA A 18 -55.53 -30.63 -20.41
N VAL A 19 -54.97 -29.59 -21.03
CA VAL A 19 -54.35 -28.46 -20.30
C VAL A 19 -55.37 -27.38 -19.90
N ILE A 20 -56.54 -27.31 -20.55
CA ILE A 20 -57.54 -26.28 -20.25
C ILE A 20 -58.42 -26.67 -19.03
N GLY A 21 -58.53 -27.97 -18.71
CA GLY A 21 -59.31 -28.45 -17.55
C GLY A 21 -58.61 -28.31 -16.19
N ALA A 22 -57.27 -28.28 -16.16
CA ALA A 22 -56.50 -28.23 -14.91
C ALA A 22 -56.25 -26.79 -14.39
N ALA A 23 -56.40 -25.78 -15.25
CA ALA A 23 -56.13 -24.37 -14.89
C ALA A 23 -57.22 -23.72 -14.01
N ILE A 24 -58.39 -24.35 -13.84
CA ILE A 24 -59.53 -23.76 -13.12
C ILE A 24 -59.62 -24.27 -11.66
N GLN A 25 -59.00 -25.40 -11.31
CA GLN A 25 -59.11 -25.98 -9.97
C GLN A 25 -58.07 -25.49 -8.95
N ASN A 26 -57.13 -24.62 -9.34
CA ASN A 26 -56.03 -24.20 -8.45
C ASN A 26 -55.73 -22.71 -8.52
N ARG A 27 -56.76 -21.85 -8.62
CA ARG A 27 -56.58 -20.38 -8.64
C ARG A 27 -55.80 -19.83 -7.45
N GLU A 28 -55.98 -20.39 -6.25
CA GLU A 28 -55.25 -19.95 -5.05
C GLU A 28 -53.77 -20.38 -5.08
N THR A 29 -53.48 -21.57 -5.61
CA THR A 29 -52.11 -22.09 -5.76
C THR A 29 -51.37 -21.35 -6.89
N LEU A 30 -52.07 -21.00 -7.97
CA LEU A 30 -51.53 -20.19 -9.06
C LEU A 30 -51.31 -18.73 -8.60
N LYS A 31 -52.22 -18.14 -7.82
CA LYS A 31 -52.01 -16.82 -7.20
C LYS A 31 -50.82 -16.81 -6.24
N LYS A 32 -50.65 -17.85 -5.41
CA LYS A 32 -49.50 -17.98 -4.50
C LYS A 32 -48.20 -18.24 -5.26
N ALA A 33 -48.23 -18.99 -6.35
CA ALA A 33 -47.06 -19.20 -7.21
C ALA A 33 -46.69 -17.92 -7.96
N VAL A 34 -47.65 -17.19 -8.52
CA VAL A 34 -47.43 -15.90 -9.18
C VAL A 34 -46.99 -14.84 -8.19
N ALA A 35 -47.59 -14.77 -6.99
CA ALA A 35 -47.14 -13.88 -5.91
C ALA A 35 -45.72 -14.26 -5.45
N GLY A 36 -45.42 -15.54 -5.28
CA GLY A 36 -44.08 -16.03 -4.94
C GLY A 36 -43.05 -15.70 -6.02
N ILE A 37 -43.39 -15.83 -7.30
CA ILE A 37 -42.52 -15.44 -8.42
C ILE A 37 -42.34 -13.93 -8.49
N VAL A 38 -43.38 -13.13 -8.27
CA VAL A 38 -43.30 -11.66 -8.20
C VAL A 38 -42.46 -11.22 -6.99
N SER A 39 -42.62 -11.85 -5.83
CA SER A 39 -41.77 -11.62 -4.66
C SER A 39 -40.32 -12.01 -4.91
N LEU A 40 -40.06 -13.14 -5.57
CA LEU A 40 -38.72 -13.62 -5.92
C LEU A 40 -38.04 -12.72 -6.96
N LEU A 41 -38.81 -12.13 -7.89
CA LEU A 41 -38.33 -11.15 -8.88
C LEU A 41 -38.18 -9.73 -8.29
N LEU A 42 -38.92 -9.40 -7.23
CA LEU A 42 -38.79 -8.14 -6.50
C LEU A 42 -37.58 -8.13 -5.57
N ILE A 43 -37.10 -9.27 -5.08
CA ILE A 43 -35.92 -9.33 -4.20
C ILE A 43 -34.65 -8.73 -4.85
N PRO A 44 -34.28 -9.06 -6.11
CA PRO A 44 -33.20 -8.39 -6.82
C PRO A 44 -33.45 -6.88 -7.04
N ALA A 45 -34.69 -6.50 -7.35
CA ALA A 45 -35.05 -5.10 -7.56
C ALA A 45 -34.96 -4.28 -6.26
N LEU A 46 -35.39 -4.85 -5.14
CA LEU A 46 -35.32 -4.23 -3.80
C LEU A 46 -33.87 -4.11 -3.32
N PHE A 47 -33.01 -5.06 -3.68
CA PHE A 47 -31.57 -4.99 -3.44
C PHE A 47 -30.93 -3.83 -4.20
N ILE A 48 -31.31 -3.61 -5.46
CA ILE A 48 -30.76 -2.58 -6.33
C ILE A 48 -31.17 -1.15 -5.91
N VAL A 49 -32.38 -0.93 -5.39
CA VAL A 49 -32.76 0.39 -4.81
C VAL A 49 -32.16 0.65 -3.43
N MET A 50 -31.48 -0.33 -2.82
CA MET A 50 -30.78 -0.20 -1.54
C MET A 50 -29.26 -0.11 -1.69
N LEU A 51 -28.80 0.27 -2.87
CA LEU A 51 -27.38 0.46 -3.17
C LEU A 51 -27.02 1.95 -3.16
N PRO A 52 -25.88 2.35 -2.57
CA PRO A 52 -25.47 3.75 -2.57
C PRO A 52 -25.28 4.24 -4.00
N GLY A 53 -26.09 5.22 -4.41
CA GLY A 53 -26.12 5.75 -5.78
C GLY A 53 -24.77 6.30 -6.25
N LEU A 54 -23.89 6.69 -5.32
CA LEU A 54 -22.52 7.12 -5.60
C LEU A 54 -21.64 5.98 -6.16
N VAL A 55 -21.96 4.74 -5.82
CA VAL A 55 -21.20 3.53 -6.20
C VAL A 55 -21.81 2.84 -7.42
N PHE A 56 -23.14 2.73 -7.45
CA PHE A 56 -23.85 1.94 -8.47
C PHE A 56 -24.49 2.79 -9.57
N GLY A 57 -24.31 4.12 -9.50
CA GLY A 57 -24.86 5.06 -10.45
C GLY A 57 -26.39 5.20 -10.33
N ASN A 58 -26.95 6.02 -11.20
CA ASN A 58 -28.38 6.27 -11.26
C ASN A 58 -29.10 5.13 -12.02
N LEU A 59 -30.21 4.62 -11.47
CA LEU A 59 -31.05 3.59 -12.12
C LEU A 59 -31.70 4.06 -13.43
N SER A 60 -31.85 5.37 -13.64
CA SER A 60 -32.45 5.92 -14.85
C SER A 60 -31.46 6.17 -15.99
N GLU A 61 -30.15 6.01 -15.74
CA GLU A 61 -29.10 6.20 -16.75
C GLU A 61 -28.25 4.94 -16.81
N ASN A 62 -28.01 4.42 -18.02
CA ASN A 62 -27.20 3.22 -18.18
C ASN A 62 -25.71 3.56 -18.02
N THR A 63 -25.30 3.76 -16.76
CA THR A 63 -23.91 4.00 -16.36
C THR A 63 -23.06 2.74 -16.42
N GLY A 64 -23.62 1.58 -16.78
CA GLY A 64 -22.93 0.30 -16.84
C GLY A 64 -22.39 -0.23 -15.50
N ALA A 65 -22.56 0.51 -14.40
CA ALA A 65 -22.06 0.13 -13.07
C ALA A 65 -22.78 -1.11 -12.53
N LEU A 66 -24.10 -1.23 -12.72
CA LEU A 66 -24.87 -2.43 -12.32
C LEU A 66 -24.47 -3.73 -13.06
N THR A 67 -23.67 -3.62 -14.12
CA THR A 67 -23.23 -4.75 -14.96
C THR A 67 -21.71 -4.88 -15.04
N SER A 68 -20.95 -4.03 -14.33
CA SER A 68 -19.49 -4.01 -14.39
C SER A 68 -18.86 -3.79 -13.01
N ASN A 69 -18.26 -4.87 -12.48
CA ASN A 69 -17.50 -4.81 -11.24
C ASN A 69 -16.31 -3.83 -11.30
N SER A 70 -15.73 -3.61 -12.49
CA SER A 70 -14.66 -2.60 -12.68
C SER A 70 -15.16 -1.20 -12.40
N ARG A 71 -16.32 -0.81 -12.96
CA ARG A 71 -16.89 0.53 -12.77
C ARG A 71 -17.35 0.76 -11.33
N ILE A 72 -17.87 -0.29 -10.68
CA ILE A 72 -18.23 -0.25 -9.26
C ILE A 72 -17.00 0.03 -8.39
N ASN A 73 -15.91 -0.70 -8.62
CA ASN A 73 -14.66 -0.51 -7.89
C ASN A 73 -14.03 0.88 -8.15
N GLU A 74 -14.10 1.36 -9.40
CA GLU A 74 -13.66 2.72 -9.76
C GLU A 74 -14.47 3.79 -9.01
N ASN A 75 -15.80 3.64 -8.93
CA ASN A 75 -16.66 4.61 -8.23
C ASN A 75 -16.38 4.63 -6.72
N ILE A 76 -16.17 3.47 -6.09
CA ILE A 76 -15.78 3.39 -4.67
C ILE A 76 -14.44 4.08 -4.46
N ARG A 77 -13.45 3.78 -5.30
CA ARG A 77 -12.12 4.40 -5.19
C ARG A 77 -12.22 5.91 -5.32
N ALA A 78 -12.95 6.40 -6.32
CA ALA A 78 -13.14 7.84 -6.54
C ALA A 78 -13.87 8.54 -5.37
N ALA A 79 -14.85 7.87 -4.76
CA ALA A 79 -15.54 8.38 -3.56
C ALA A 79 -14.61 8.42 -2.34
N ASN A 80 -13.81 7.38 -2.14
CA ASN A 80 -12.83 7.34 -1.04
C ASN A 80 -11.78 8.44 -1.20
N GLU A 81 -11.21 8.59 -2.41
CA GLU A 81 -10.27 9.65 -2.74
C GLU A 81 -10.87 11.03 -2.47
N ALA A 82 -12.13 11.26 -2.87
CA ALA A 82 -12.81 12.52 -2.65
C ALA A 82 -13.04 12.88 -1.17
N ILE A 83 -13.33 11.89 -0.32
CA ILE A 83 -13.51 12.09 1.13
C ILE A 83 -12.17 12.44 1.77
N VAL A 84 -11.14 11.66 1.48
CA VAL A 84 -9.79 11.86 2.05
C VAL A 84 -9.22 13.21 1.62
N GLU A 85 -9.39 13.60 0.35
CA GLU A 85 -8.95 14.91 -0.15
C GLU A 85 -9.52 16.07 0.68
N VAL A 86 -10.83 16.08 0.94
CA VAL A 86 -11.46 17.17 1.70
C VAL A 86 -11.07 17.13 3.18
N LEU A 87 -10.92 15.94 3.75
CA LEU A 87 -10.45 15.81 5.13
C LEU A 87 -9.01 16.31 5.29
N GLN A 88 -8.16 16.07 4.29
CA GLN A 88 -6.80 16.62 4.26
C GLN A 88 -6.81 18.15 4.21
N GLU A 89 -7.68 18.75 3.37
CA GLU A 89 -7.84 20.21 3.35
C GLU A 89 -8.21 20.78 4.74
N CYS A 90 -9.18 20.16 5.42
CA CYS A 90 -9.62 20.60 6.75
C CYS A 90 -8.52 20.44 7.80
N HIS A 91 -7.76 19.35 7.72
CA HIS A 91 -6.61 19.09 8.58
C HIS A 91 -5.51 20.15 8.38
N ASP A 92 -5.14 20.43 7.14
CA ASP A 92 -4.04 21.33 6.80
C ASP A 92 -4.31 22.78 7.28
N GLU A 93 -5.58 23.19 7.28
CA GLU A 93 -5.98 24.48 7.87
C GLU A 93 -5.72 24.53 9.38
N VAL A 94 -6.09 23.49 10.14
CA VAL A 94 -5.84 23.42 11.59
C VAL A 94 -4.34 23.34 11.89
N LEU A 95 -3.59 22.59 11.09
CA LEU A 95 -2.14 22.51 11.20
C LEU A 95 -1.47 23.88 10.94
N ALA A 96 -1.98 24.67 9.99
CA ALA A 96 -1.49 26.03 9.75
C ALA A 96 -1.69 26.94 10.98
N ASP A 97 -2.84 26.84 11.66
CA ASP A 97 -3.12 27.59 12.90
C ASP A 97 -2.18 27.18 14.05
N VAL A 98 -1.95 25.87 14.22
CA VAL A 98 -0.99 25.34 15.20
C VAL A 98 0.41 25.88 14.92
N ASN A 99 0.87 25.84 13.66
CA ASN A 99 2.18 26.38 13.27
C ASN A 99 2.29 27.89 13.51
N ALA A 100 1.22 28.65 13.27
CA ALA A 100 1.18 30.08 13.58
C ALA A 100 1.29 30.34 15.09
N ALA A 101 0.68 29.50 15.93
CA ALA A 101 0.82 29.58 17.38
C ALA A 101 2.22 29.20 17.86
N ALA A 102 2.79 28.12 17.32
CA ALA A 102 4.15 27.66 17.58
C ALA A 102 5.22 28.73 17.32
N SER A 103 5.11 29.48 16.22
CA SER A 103 6.09 30.53 15.86
C SER A 103 6.15 31.71 16.83
N ARG A 104 5.15 31.86 17.71
CA ARG A 104 5.12 32.91 18.74
C ARG A 104 5.77 32.48 20.07
N VAL A 105 6.22 31.22 20.17
CA VAL A 105 6.89 30.70 21.36
C VAL A 105 8.32 31.29 21.44
N PRO A 106 8.79 31.71 22.63
CA PRO A 106 10.13 32.27 22.79
C PRO A 106 11.25 31.30 22.36
N GLU A 107 12.35 31.81 21.81
CA GLU A 107 13.51 31.00 21.38
C GLU A 107 14.18 30.20 22.53
N SER A 108 13.95 30.59 23.78
CA SER A 108 14.41 29.86 24.97
C SER A 108 13.60 28.59 25.27
N ASP A 109 12.43 28.45 24.64
CA ASP A 109 11.45 27.42 24.90
C ASP A 109 11.39 26.45 23.70
N ALA A 110 10.87 25.24 23.92
CA ALA A 110 10.69 24.24 22.89
C ALA A 110 9.21 24.11 22.48
N VAL A 111 8.97 23.74 21.24
CA VAL A 111 7.62 23.48 20.71
C VAL A 111 7.49 22.02 20.30
N SER A 112 6.46 21.32 20.79
CA SER A 112 6.05 19.98 20.34
C SER A 112 4.71 20.04 19.64
N ILE A 113 4.60 19.43 18.46
CA ILE A 113 3.33 19.32 17.72
C ILE A 113 3.07 17.83 17.49
N THR A 114 2.08 17.29 18.20
CA THR A 114 1.61 15.92 18.00
C THR A 114 0.45 15.92 17.03
N ASP A 115 0.71 15.40 15.84
CA ASP A 115 -0.27 15.27 14.76
C ASP A 115 -0.35 13.80 14.29
N PRO A 116 -1.32 13.02 14.80
CA PRO A 116 -1.53 11.64 14.39
C PRO A 116 -2.01 11.48 12.94
N TYR A 117 -2.39 12.58 12.28
CA TYR A 117 -3.11 12.59 11.00
C TYR A 117 -2.28 13.12 9.83
N ALA A 118 -1.07 13.63 10.10
CA ALA A 118 -0.13 14.17 9.12
C ALA A 118 0.16 13.29 7.89
N TYR A 119 0.02 11.97 8.04
CA TYR A 119 0.37 10.99 6.99
C TYR A 119 -0.83 10.36 6.30
N TYR A 120 -1.85 10.06 7.08
CA TYR A 120 -3.02 9.34 6.61
C TYR A 120 -4.17 9.53 7.59
N ILE A 121 -5.31 9.92 7.02
CA ILE A 121 -6.58 10.02 7.74
C ILE A 121 -7.36 8.73 7.45
N SER A 122 -7.48 7.87 8.46
CA SER A 122 -8.25 6.64 8.35
C SER A 122 -9.73 6.89 8.57
N VAL A 123 -10.55 6.47 7.59
CA VAL A 123 -12.00 6.57 7.67
C VAL A 123 -12.66 5.30 7.15
N ASN A 124 -13.81 4.95 7.71
CA ASN A 124 -14.73 3.97 7.15
C ASN A 124 -15.48 4.59 5.98
N ALA A 125 -14.82 4.61 4.81
CA ALA A 125 -15.37 5.27 3.64
C ALA A 125 -16.69 4.63 3.17
N ASN A 126 -16.89 3.33 3.35
CA ASN A 126 -18.17 2.67 3.05
C ASN A 126 -19.31 3.24 3.92
N GLN A 127 -19.05 3.46 5.21
CA GLN A 127 -20.01 4.07 6.11
C GLN A 127 -20.28 5.54 5.75
N LEU A 128 -19.25 6.32 5.41
CA LEU A 128 -19.42 7.72 5.01
C LEU A 128 -20.16 7.87 3.68
N ILE A 129 -19.88 7.01 2.70
CA ILE A 129 -20.61 6.93 1.43
C ILE A 129 -22.07 6.59 1.68
N ALA A 130 -22.33 5.61 2.55
CA ALA A 130 -23.68 5.20 2.92
C ALA A 130 -24.45 6.33 3.61
N GLN A 131 -23.83 7.02 4.57
CA GLN A 131 -24.42 8.17 5.25
C GLN A 131 -24.72 9.32 4.29
N PHE A 132 -23.78 9.67 3.42
CA PHE A 132 -24.00 10.70 2.40
C PHE A 132 -25.16 10.34 1.47
N CYS A 133 -25.18 9.11 0.93
CA CYS A 133 -26.27 8.66 0.07
C CYS A 133 -27.62 8.69 0.80
N ALA A 134 -27.64 8.31 2.08
CA ALA A 134 -28.85 8.34 2.89
C ALA A 134 -29.32 9.77 3.25
N SER A 135 -28.41 10.75 3.24
CA SER A 135 -28.73 12.16 3.52
C SER A 135 -29.55 12.83 2.40
N LYS A 136 -29.54 12.26 1.19
CA LYS A 136 -30.15 12.88 0.00
C LYS A 136 -31.49 12.24 -0.33
N ASP A 137 -32.54 13.07 -0.42
CA ASP A 137 -33.86 12.64 -0.87
C ASP A 137 -33.94 12.45 -2.39
N ASN A 138 -33.07 13.14 -3.14
CA ASN A 138 -33.04 13.11 -4.60
C ASN A 138 -31.73 12.51 -5.10
N TYR A 139 -31.85 11.47 -5.93
CA TYR A 139 -30.72 10.74 -6.50
C TYR A 139 -29.79 11.62 -7.35
N ARG A 140 -30.28 12.72 -7.93
CA ARG A 140 -29.47 13.64 -8.74
C ARG A 140 -28.43 14.39 -7.92
N ASP A 141 -28.66 14.51 -6.62
CA ASP A 141 -27.79 15.22 -5.68
C ASP A 141 -26.72 14.27 -5.09
N ILE A 142 -26.74 12.99 -5.46
CA ILE A 142 -25.74 11.99 -5.04
C ILE A 142 -24.59 11.98 -6.07
N ASN A 143 -23.62 12.86 -5.87
CA ASN A 143 -22.41 12.95 -6.70
C ASN A 143 -21.21 13.45 -5.88
N LEU A 144 -19.99 13.24 -6.40
CA LEU A 144 -18.74 13.58 -5.70
C LEU A 144 -18.61 15.09 -5.42
N THR A 145 -19.08 15.95 -6.32
CA THR A 145 -19.03 17.40 -6.15
C THR A 145 -19.83 17.83 -4.93
N GLU A 146 -21.05 17.30 -4.80
CA GLU A 146 -21.93 17.60 -3.67
C GLU A 146 -21.41 17.00 -2.37
N LEU A 147 -20.86 15.77 -2.40
CA LEU A 147 -20.19 15.16 -1.25
C LEU A 147 -19.09 16.07 -0.69
N LYS A 148 -18.16 16.50 -1.56
CA LYS A 148 -17.07 17.40 -1.16
C LYS A 148 -17.60 18.73 -0.60
N ARG A 149 -18.61 19.31 -1.26
CA ARG A 149 -19.21 20.59 -0.85
C ARG A 149 -19.82 20.51 0.55
N VAL A 150 -20.55 19.44 0.86
CA VAL A 150 -21.23 19.27 2.17
C VAL A 150 -20.19 19.13 3.29
N ILE A 151 -19.13 18.35 3.09
CA ILE A 151 -18.06 18.20 4.08
C ILE A 151 -17.38 19.55 4.33
N ARG A 152 -16.97 20.27 3.26
CA ARG A 152 -16.34 21.60 3.39
C ARG A 152 -17.21 22.61 4.13
N ALA A 153 -18.52 22.60 3.89
CA ALA A 153 -19.45 23.54 4.52
C ALA A 153 -19.68 23.27 6.01
N ASN A 154 -19.34 22.07 6.50
CA ASN A 154 -19.51 21.66 7.90
C ASN A 154 -18.18 21.20 8.50
N LYS A 155 -17.07 21.84 8.10
CA LYS A 155 -15.72 21.49 8.56
C LYS A 155 -15.44 21.83 10.02
N ASP A 156 -16.22 22.74 10.60
CA ASP A 156 -16.01 23.22 11.96
C ASP A 156 -16.14 22.06 12.97
N GLY A 157 -15.10 21.87 13.78
CA GLY A 157 -15.02 20.81 14.78
C GLY A 157 -14.61 19.44 14.23
N LEU A 158 -14.45 19.26 12.91
CA LEU A 158 -13.88 18.01 12.37
C LEU A 158 -12.44 17.80 12.85
N PHE A 159 -11.64 18.87 12.82
CA PHE A 159 -10.30 18.91 13.40
C PHE A 159 -10.19 20.05 14.42
N THR A 160 -9.48 19.80 15.52
CA THR A 160 -9.22 20.77 16.61
C THR A 160 -7.82 20.56 17.18
N TYR A 161 -7.34 21.45 18.07
CA TYR A 161 -6.10 21.21 18.80
C TYR A 161 -6.15 21.69 20.26
N ASP A 162 -5.38 21.03 21.13
CA ASP A 162 -5.16 21.38 22.53
C ASP A 162 -3.74 21.92 22.76
N VAL A 163 -3.54 22.76 23.79
CA VAL A 163 -2.23 23.31 24.17
C VAL A 163 -1.92 23.08 25.65
N SER A 164 -0.70 22.62 25.97
CA SER A 164 -0.20 22.47 27.34
C SER A 164 1.29 22.85 27.46
N THR A 165 1.79 23.08 28.68
CA THR A 165 3.21 23.41 28.92
C THR A 165 3.83 22.57 30.03
N GLU A 166 5.13 22.31 29.95
CA GLU A 166 5.90 21.61 30.99
C GLU A 166 7.38 22.05 31.03
N THR A 167 8.05 21.82 32.16
CA THR A 167 9.49 22.08 32.33
C THR A 167 10.30 20.81 32.10
N VAL A 168 11.32 20.87 31.25
CA VAL A 168 12.18 19.75 30.87
C VAL A 168 13.63 20.04 31.27
N THR A 169 14.30 19.06 31.89
CA THR A 169 15.74 19.10 32.22
C THR A 169 16.45 17.91 31.58
N MET A 170 17.62 18.15 30.98
CA MET A 170 18.43 17.10 30.33
C MET A 170 19.93 17.30 30.44
N GLU A 171 20.66 16.19 30.39
CA GLU A 171 22.12 16.15 30.32
C GLU A 171 22.56 16.03 28.86
N VAL A 172 23.32 17.02 28.39
CA VAL A 172 23.86 17.08 27.03
C VAL A 172 25.36 16.91 27.06
N THR A 173 25.88 16.00 26.26
CA THR A 173 27.31 15.85 26.04
C THR A 173 27.75 16.70 24.85
N VAL A 174 28.61 17.68 25.08
CA VAL A 174 29.20 18.57 24.06
C VAL A 174 30.68 18.29 23.90
N ASP A 175 31.17 18.22 22.67
CA ASP A 175 32.60 18.09 22.39
C ASP A 175 33.26 19.48 22.29
N ALA A 176 34.43 19.63 22.91
CA ALA A 176 35.15 20.91 23.02
C ALA A 176 35.80 21.40 21.71
N GLY A 177 35.70 20.67 20.60
CA GLY A 177 36.37 20.94 19.32
C GLY A 177 35.43 21.21 18.12
N ALA A 178 36.03 21.59 16.98
CA ALA A 178 35.33 21.59 15.70
C ALA A 178 35.01 20.13 15.31
N GLU A 179 33.73 19.81 15.18
CA GLU A 179 33.32 18.47 14.74
C GLU A 179 33.70 18.32 13.26
N GLY A 180 34.48 17.29 12.93
CA GLY A 180 34.98 17.05 11.57
C GLY A 180 36.46 17.35 11.32
N ASP A 181 37.25 17.73 12.33
CA ASP A 181 38.71 17.77 12.23
C ASP A 181 39.31 16.48 12.83
N ALA A 182 40.20 15.82 12.09
CA ALA A 182 40.83 14.56 12.50
C ALA A 182 41.96 14.77 13.54
N GLY A 183 41.77 15.73 14.45
CA GLY A 183 42.67 16.02 15.56
C GLY A 183 42.15 15.39 16.84
N GLU A 184 43.00 14.61 17.52
CA GLU A 184 42.78 14.11 18.87
C GLU A 184 42.51 15.28 19.84
N GLY A 185 41.23 15.63 20.01
CA GLY A 185 40.75 16.62 20.97
C GLY A 185 40.11 15.94 22.17
N THR A 186 40.88 15.78 23.24
CA THR A 186 40.46 15.17 24.50
C THR A 186 39.58 16.13 25.31
N GLY A 187 38.30 15.78 25.48
CA GLY A 187 37.42 16.40 26.47
C GLY A 187 35.98 16.57 25.98
N SER A 188 35.17 15.51 26.10
CA SER A 188 33.72 15.62 26.03
C SER A 188 33.21 16.10 27.40
N GLN A 189 32.39 17.14 27.44
CA GLN A 189 31.83 17.70 28.68
C GLN A 189 30.31 17.52 28.71
N THR A 190 29.78 17.05 29.84
CA THR A 190 28.33 16.93 30.05
C THR A 190 27.80 18.19 30.74
N GLN A 191 26.74 18.79 30.22
CA GLN A 191 26.07 19.98 30.72
C GLN A 191 24.58 19.71 30.97
N THR A 192 24.06 20.14 32.12
CA THR A 192 22.62 20.18 32.42
C THR A 192 21.97 21.40 31.75
N VAL A 193 20.91 21.17 30.96
CA VAL A 193 20.10 22.21 30.30
C VAL A 193 18.64 22.10 30.79
N THR A 194 17.97 23.22 31.03
CA THR A 194 16.55 23.27 31.42
C THR A 194 15.79 24.28 30.55
N PHE A 195 14.61 23.89 30.06
CA PHE A 195 13.74 24.74 29.22
C PHE A 195 12.25 24.41 29.41
N THR A 196 11.37 25.29 28.95
CA THR A 196 9.91 25.05 28.92
C THR A 196 9.51 24.49 27.56
N ARG A 197 8.69 23.43 27.54
CA ARG A 197 8.12 22.85 26.32
C ARG A 197 6.63 23.18 26.22
N HIS A 198 6.20 23.67 25.06
CA HIS A 198 4.80 23.94 24.71
C HIS A 198 4.30 22.83 23.77
N ASN A 199 3.33 22.04 24.20
CA ASN A 199 2.80 20.89 23.47
C ASN A 199 1.45 21.24 22.82
N PHE A 200 1.36 21.06 21.50
CA PHE A 200 0.16 21.18 20.70
C PHE A 200 -0.28 19.78 20.23
N VAL A 201 -1.55 19.41 20.41
CA VAL A 201 -2.06 18.08 20.00
C VAL A 201 -3.26 18.25 19.08
N ILE A 202 -3.18 17.73 17.85
CA ILE A 202 -4.28 17.77 16.87
C ILE A 202 -5.23 16.59 17.11
N ASN A 203 -6.53 16.84 17.05
CA ASN A 203 -7.60 15.87 17.29
C ASN A 203 -8.55 15.80 16.09
N TYR A 204 -8.97 14.59 15.70
CA TYR A 204 -10.05 14.33 14.73
C TYR A 204 -11.31 13.83 15.44
N ALA A 205 -12.47 14.38 15.07
CA ALA A 205 -13.76 14.05 15.69
C ALA A 205 -14.25 12.61 15.39
N GLY A 206 -13.75 11.97 14.32
CA GLY A 206 -14.10 10.59 13.96
C GLY A 206 -15.35 10.45 13.08
N ASP A 207 -15.52 9.27 12.48
CA ASP A 207 -16.57 9.02 11.47
C ASP A 207 -18.00 9.08 12.03
N ALA A 208 -18.17 8.82 13.34
CA ALA A 208 -19.46 8.96 14.00
C ALA A 208 -19.95 10.43 14.03
N TYR A 209 -19.04 11.40 13.96
CA TYR A 209 -19.36 12.82 13.93
C TYR A 209 -20.16 13.20 12.67
N PHE A 210 -19.91 12.52 11.55
CA PHE A 210 -20.48 12.86 10.25
C PHE A 210 -22.00 12.75 10.21
N ALA A 211 -22.55 11.68 10.78
CA ALA A 211 -23.99 11.46 10.74
C ALA A 211 -24.75 12.62 11.37
N ASP A 212 -24.26 13.16 12.48
CA ASP A 212 -24.96 14.19 13.26
C ASP A 212 -24.57 15.62 12.88
N HIS A 213 -23.31 15.87 12.51
CA HIS A 213 -22.76 17.22 12.40
C HIS A 213 -22.38 17.63 10.97
N VAL A 214 -22.16 16.66 10.07
CA VAL A 214 -21.80 16.93 8.67
C VAL A 214 -22.98 16.70 7.74
N PHE A 215 -23.62 15.53 7.85
CA PHE A 215 -24.74 15.12 7.02
C PHE A 215 -26.11 15.37 7.66
N HIS A 216 -26.15 15.66 8.96
CA HIS A 216 -27.38 16.01 9.70
C HIS A 216 -28.51 14.97 9.51
N LEU A 217 -28.18 13.68 9.63
CA LEU A 217 -29.10 12.56 9.40
C LEU A 217 -30.16 12.46 10.49
N SER A 218 -31.41 12.30 10.06
CA SER A 218 -32.49 11.83 10.94
C SER A 218 -32.30 10.36 11.34
N ASP A 219 -32.96 9.91 12.43
CA ASP A 219 -32.92 8.50 12.87
C ASP A 219 -33.33 7.50 11.77
N LYS A 220 -34.25 7.90 10.90
CA LYS A 220 -34.66 7.08 9.75
C LYS A 220 -33.54 6.94 8.73
N GLN A 221 -32.81 8.03 8.45
CA GLN A 221 -31.70 8.02 7.51
C GLN A 221 -30.48 7.28 8.06
N LYS A 222 -30.23 7.34 9.37
CA LYS A 222 -29.18 6.53 10.02
C LYS A 222 -29.39 5.03 9.80
N LYS A 223 -30.61 4.53 10.04
CA LYS A 223 -30.97 3.12 9.77
C LYS A 223 -30.81 2.73 8.30
N MET A 224 -31.10 3.66 7.39
CA MET A 224 -30.92 3.45 5.95
C MET A 224 -29.43 3.40 5.57
N ALA A 225 -28.60 4.26 6.17
CA ALA A 225 -27.16 4.23 5.99
C ALA A 225 -26.55 2.92 6.49
N ASP A 226 -26.99 2.41 7.65
CA ASP A 226 -26.52 1.12 8.18
C ASP A 226 -26.83 -0.03 7.20
N ALA A 227 -28.06 -0.06 6.65
CA ALA A 227 -28.46 -1.05 5.66
C ALA A 227 -27.62 -0.96 4.36
N TYR A 228 -27.28 0.26 3.90
CA TYR A 228 -26.39 0.45 2.75
C TYR A 228 -24.97 -0.07 3.04
N ALA A 229 -24.43 0.18 4.23
CA ALA A 229 -23.11 -0.26 4.62
C ALA A 229 -23.01 -1.80 4.76
N GLU A 230 -24.05 -2.45 5.32
CA GLU A 230 -24.14 -3.90 5.39
C GLU A 230 -24.19 -4.54 3.99
N ASN A 231 -24.99 -3.98 3.08
CA ASN A 231 -25.09 -4.47 1.70
C ASN A 231 -23.77 -4.32 0.93
N LEU A 232 -23.04 -3.21 1.10
CA LEU A 232 -21.69 -3.06 0.56
C LEU A 232 -20.77 -4.16 1.10
N THR A 233 -20.78 -4.38 2.41
CA THR A 233 -19.91 -5.38 3.07
C THR A 233 -20.20 -6.81 2.58
N LEU A 234 -21.48 -7.17 2.43
CA LEU A 234 -21.93 -8.47 1.93
C LEU A 234 -21.59 -8.69 0.45
N PHE A 235 -21.65 -7.64 -0.37
CA PHE A 235 -21.42 -7.74 -1.82
C PHE A 235 -19.93 -7.90 -2.18
N PHE A 236 -19.02 -7.33 -1.39
CA PHE A 236 -17.58 -7.36 -1.71
C PHE A 236 -16.77 -8.41 -0.94
N GLY A 237 -17.40 -9.10 0.02
CA GLY A 237 -16.69 -10.03 0.91
C GLY A 237 -15.58 -9.33 1.71
N SER A 238 -15.00 -10.03 2.67
CA SER A 238 -13.83 -9.54 3.40
C SER A 238 -12.60 -9.49 2.49
N SER A 239 -12.52 -8.51 1.60
CA SER A 239 -11.27 -8.11 0.94
C SER A 239 -10.46 -7.22 1.89
N ALA A 240 -10.18 -7.76 3.09
CA ALA A 240 -9.39 -7.12 4.12
C ALA A 240 -7.96 -7.66 4.08
N SER A 241 -7.27 -7.42 2.97
CA SER A 241 -5.82 -7.27 2.96
C SER A 241 -5.44 -6.60 1.65
N GLY A 242 -5.63 -5.29 1.58
CA GLY A 242 -5.19 -4.44 0.47
C GLY A 242 -3.67 -4.33 0.36
N VAL A 243 -2.95 -5.47 0.36
CA VAL A 243 -1.48 -5.55 0.42
C VAL A 243 -0.89 -6.11 -0.89
N ALA A 244 -1.66 -6.82 -1.72
CA ALA A 244 -1.25 -7.21 -3.07
C ALA A 244 -2.44 -7.14 -4.03
N THR A 245 -2.17 -6.77 -5.28
CA THR A 245 -3.14 -6.61 -6.37
C THR A 245 -2.54 -7.15 -7.67
N ALA A 246 -3.31 -7.89 -8.44
CA ALA A 246 -2.92 -8.35 -9.77
C ALA A 246 -3.39 -7.34 -10.83
N ASN A 247 -2.46 -6.83 -11.62
CA ASN A 247 -2.76 -6.01 -12.80
C ASN A 247 -2.77 -6.90 -14.05
N VAL A 248 -3.92 -7.52 -14.34
CA VAL A 248 -4.07 -8.57 -15.36
C VAL A 248 -5.22 -8.26 -16.31
N SER A 249 -5.24 -8.89 -17.49
CA SER A 249 -6.27 -8.61 -18.50
C SER A 249 -7.65 -9.19 -18.15
N ASP A 250 -8.69 -8.72 -18.82
CA ASP A 250 -10.07 -9.22 -18.66
C ASP A 250 -10.20 -10.72 -18.97
N GLU A 251 -9.37 -11.24 -19.87
CA GLU A 251 -9.27 -12.67 -20.16
C GLU A 251 -8.80 -13.49 -18.96
N VAL A 252 -7.95 -12.92 -18.10
CA VAL A 252 -7.52 -13.55 -16.85
C VAL A 252 -8.55 -13.33 -15.76
N LEU A 253 -9.09 -12.11 -15.64
CA LEU A 253 -10.05 -11.75 -14.58
C LEU A 253 -11.34 -12.59 -14.61
N ARG A 254 -11.77 -13.08 -15.78
CA ARG A 254 -12.93 -14.01 -15.85
C ARG A 254 -12.75 -15.28 -15.01
N TYR A 255 -11.50 -15.68 -14.75
CA TYR A 255 -11.19 -16.87 -13.96
C TYR A 255 -11.03 -16.57 -12.47
N ARG A 256 -11.10 -15.31 -12.02
CA ARG A 256 -10.88 -14.91 -10.63
C ARG A 256 -11.73 -15.72 -9.64
N ALA A 257 -13.04 -15.82 -9.86
CA ALA A 257 -13.91 -16.58 -8.96
C ALA A 257 -13.55 -18.07 -8.90
N THR A 258 -13.11 -18.65 -10.02
CA THR A 258 -12.62 -20.04 -10.08
C THR A 258 -11.29 -20.20 -9.34
N VAL A 259 -10.37 -19.26 -9.54
CA VAL A 259 -9.07 -19.21 -8.84
C VAL A 259 -9.28 -19.07 -7.34
N GLU A 260 -10.13 -18.17 -6.86
CA GLU A 260 -10.42 -17.98 -5.44
C GLU A 260 -10.98 -19.25 -4.80
N ARG A 261 -11.95 -19.88 -5.45
CA ARG A 261 -12.54 -21.14 -4.97
C ARG A 261 -11.52 -22.28 -4.89
N ILE A 262 -10.69 -22.45 -5.92
CA ILE A 262 -9.70 -23.52 -5.95
C ILE A 262 -8.54 -23.21 -5.00
N ALA A 263 -8.07 -21.97 -4.94
CA ALA A 263 -7.03 -21.53 -4.02
C ALA A 263 -7.43 -21.82 -2.56
N ALA A 264 -8.68 -21.56 -2.18
CA ALA A 264 -9.20 -21.89 -0.85
C ALA A 264 -9.08 -23.39 -0.51
N LYS A 265 -9.29 -24.29 -1.48
CA LYS A 265 -9.17 -25.75 -1.28
C LYS A 265 -7.74 -26.18 -0.92
N TYR A 266 -6.73 -25.43 -1.36
CA TYR A 266 -5.31 -25.77 -1.18
C TYR A 266 -4.59 -24.86 -0.16
N GLY A 267 -5.31 -24.02 0.58
CA GLY A 267 -4.72 -23.06 1.52
C GLY A 267 -3.96 -21.93 0.84
N MET A 268 -4.27 -21.65 -0.43
CA MET A 268 -3.59 -20.68 -1.29
C MET A 268 -4.36 -19.36 -1.42
N THR A 269 -5.41 -19.14 -0.63
CA THR A 269 -6.20 -17.88 -0.62
C THR A 269 -5.34 -16.61 -0.56
N PRO A 270 -4.26 -16.54 0.24
CA PRO A 270 -3.39 -15.35 0.28
C PRO A 270 -2.64 -15.06 -1.03
N TYR A 271 -2.54 -16.04 -1.94
CA TYR A 271 -1.77 -15.98 -3.17
C TYR A 271 -2.67 -15.84 -4.42
N VAL A 272 -3.97 -15.55 -4.28
CA VAL A 272 -4.90 -15.38 -5.41
C VAL A 272 -4.36 -14.41 -6.46
N GLU A 273 -3.84 -13.26 -6.03
CA GLU A 273 -3.27 -12.27 -6.93
C GLU A 273 -2.00 -12.77 -7.64
N LEU A 274 -1.16 -13.58 -6.97
CA LEU A 274 0.04 -14.19 -7.57
C LEU A 274 -0.36 -15.26 -8.60
N ILE A 275 -1.38 -16.05 -8.31
CA ILE A 275 -1.90 -17.08 -9.23
C ILE A 275 -2.41 -16.43 -10.52
N LEU A 276 -3.13 -15.30 -10.40
CA LEU A 276 -3.60 -14.55 -11.57
C LEU A 276 -2.43 -13.96 -12.38
N ALA A 277 -1.37 -13.47 -11.72
CA ALA A 277 -0.17 -12.98 -12.40
C ALA A 277 0.58 -14.09 -13.16
N VAL A 278 0.69 -15.29 -12.58
CA VAL A 278 1.24 -16.47 -13.26
C VAL A 278 0.37 -16.83 -14.47
N MET A 279 -0.95 -16.91 -14.33
CA MET A 279 -1.87 -17.15 -15.46
C MET A 279 -1.69 -16.12 -16.58
N MET A 280 -1.52 -14.85 -16.21
CA MET A 280 -1.28 -13.77 -17.17
C MET A 280 0.01 -13.98 -17.96
N GLN A 281 1.07 -14.42 -17.30
CA GLN A 281 2.34 -14.71 -17.97
C GLN A 281 2.28 -15.98 -18.82
N GLU A 282 1.61 -17.03 -18.34
CA GLU A 282 1.57 -18.33 -19.03
C GLU A 282 0.73 -18.29 -20.30
N SER A 283 -0.44 -17.67 -20.24
CA SER A 283 -1.38 -17.70 -21.37
C SER A 283 -2.08 -16.37 -21.62
N GLY A 284 -2.03 -15.44 -20.67
CA GLY A 284 -2.91 -14.26 -20.69
C GLY A 284 -4.38 -14.64 -20.58
N GLY A 285 -4.71 -15.77 -19.94
CA GLY A 285 -6.08 -16.30 -19.83
C GLY A 285 -6.63 -16.89 -21.14
N ARG A 286 -5.77 -17.16 -22.13
CA ARG A 286 -6.16 -17.68 -23.45
C ARG A 286 -5.90 -19.17 -23.58
N GLY A 287 -6.60 -19.82 -24.52
CA GLY A 287 -6.50 -21.27 -24.69
C GLY A 287 -7.23 -22.04 -23.58
N LEU A 288 -7.00 -23.35 -23.53
CA LEU A 288 -7.65 -24.24 -22.55
C LEU A 288 -6.72 -24.60 -21.39
N ASP A 289 -5.41 -24.68 -21.63
CA ASP A 289 -4.40 -24.86 -20.59
C ASP A 289 -3.92 -23.49 -20.08
N VAL A 290 -4.80 -22.79 -19.36
CA VAL A 290 -4.62 -21.39 -18.96
C VAL A 290 -3.45 -21.14 -17.99
N MET A 291 -2.99 -22.17 -17.27
CA MET A 291 -1.79 -22.12 -16.42
C MET A 291 -0.56 -22.80 -17.06
N GLN A 292 -0.66 -23.26 -18.31
CA GLN A 292 0.35 -24.09 -19.00
C GLN A 292 0.88 -25.25 -18.13
N ALA A 293 -0.03 -25.93 -17.43
CA ALA A 293 0.30 -26.94 -16.43
C ALA A 293 0.34 -28.37 -17.00
N ALA A 294 0.10 -28.57 -18.30
CA ALA A 294 0.03 -29.90 -18.91
C ALA A 294 1.30 -30.74 -18.72
N GLU A 295 2.48 -30.11 -18.78
CA GLU A 295 3.78 -30.79 -18.66
C GLU A 295 4.12 -31.12 -17.19
N GLY A 296 3.42 -30.51 -16.24
CA GLY A 296 3.65 -30.63 -14.80
C GLY A 296 3.35 -32.00 -14.21
N GLY A 297 3.92 -32.29 -13.05
CA GLY A 297 3.74 -33.53 -12.31
C GLY A 297 2.36 -33.71 -11.68
N PHE A 298 1.61 -32.62 -11.43
CA PHE A 298 0.24 -32.68 -10.89
C PHE A 298 -0.83 -32.97 -11.96
N ASN A 299 -0.51 -32.85 -13.24
CA ASN A 299 -1.39 -33.35 -14.31
C ASN A 299 -1.38 -34.89 -14.28
N LYS A 300 -2.55 -35.49 -14.02
CA LYS A 300 -2.78 -36.94 -13.98
C LYS A 300 -3.82 -37.41 -15.01
N LYS A 301 -4.42 -36.48 -15.74
CA LYS A 301 -5.59 -36.73 -16.61
C LYS A 301 -5.28 -36.57 -18.09
N TYR A 302 -4.42 -35.61 -18.45
CA TYR A 302 -4.13 -35.25 -19.83
C TYR A 302 -2.69 -35.60 -20.23
N PRO A 303 -2.36 -35.71 -21.52
CA PRO A 303 -0.99 -35.96 -21.96
C PRO A 303 -0.02 -34.86 -21.52
N HIS A 304 1.21 -35.23 -21.16
CA HIS A 304 2.29 -34.31 -20.79
C HIS A 304 2.95 -33.73 -22.03
N VAL A 305 2.20 -32.92 -22.77
CA VAL A 305 2.65 -32.18 -23.94
C VAL A 305 2.16 -30.73 -23.85
N PRO A 306 2.84 -29.77 -24.49
CA PRO A 306 2.40 -28.37 -24.49
C PRO A 306 0.93 -28.23 -24.91
N ASN A 307 0.14 -27.49 -24.12
CA ASN A 307 -1.31 -27.33 -24.31
C ASN A 307 -2.14 -28.64 -24.27
N GLY A 308 -1.65 -29.68 -23.61
CA GLY A 308 -2.32 -30.99 -23.54
C GLY A 308 -3.60 -31.00 -22.69
N ILE A 309 -3.76 -30.07 -21.75
CA ILE A 309 -4.97 -29.93 -20.92
C ILE A 309 -6.06 -29.21 -21.72
N THR A 310 -7.23 -29.84 -21.83
CA THR A 310 -8.41 -29.27 -22.54
C THR A 310 -9.50 -28.76 -21.60
N ASP A 311 -9.22 -28.70 -20.31
CA ASP A 311 -10.14 -28.27 -19.24
C ASP A 311 -9.50 -27.12 -18.44
N PRO A 312 -9.97 -25.87 -18.61
CA PRO A 312 -9.41 -24.71 -17.93
C PRO A 312 -9.47 -24.79 -16.41
N GLU A 313 -10.52 -25.38 -15.84
CA GLU A 313 -10.62 -25.50 -14.39
C GLU A 313 -9.57 -26.50 -13.87
N TYR A 314 -9.37 -27.60 -14.60
CA TYR A 314 -8.32 -28.57 -14.28
C TYR A 314 -6.90 -27.99 -14.47
N SER A 315 -6.69 -27.15 -15.48
CA SER A 315 -5.43 -26.41 -15.67
C SER A 315 -5.16 -25.50 -14.46
N ILE A 316 -6.16 -24.76 -13.98
CA ILE A 316 -6.06 -23.92 -12.77
C ILE A 316 -5.72 -24.77 -11.54
N GLU A 317 -6.40 -25.90 -11.35
CA GLU A 317 -6.14 -26.81 -10.22
C GLU A 317 -4.73 -27.42 -10.25
N CYS A 318 -4.23 -27.81 -11.43
CA CYS A 318 -2.87 -28.31 -11.58
C CYS A 318 -1.84 -27.20 -11.33
N GLY A 319 -2.03 -26.02 -11.95
CA GLY A 319 -1.12 -24.88 -11.80
C GLY A 319 -1.03 -24.37 -10.36
N ILE A 320 -2.14 -24.32 -9.62
CA ILE A 320 -2.14 -23.95 -8.19
C ILE A 320 -1.33 -24.94 -7.35
N GLN A 321 -1.43 -26.24 -7.64
CA GLN A 321 -0.65 -27.26 -6.91
C GLN A 321 0.84 -27.20 -7.25
N GLU A 322 1.21 -27.01 -8.52
CA GLU A 322 2.60 -26.80 -8.94
C GLU A 322 3.20 -25.55 -8.26
N LEU A 323 2.49 -24.43 -8.29
CA LEU A 323 2.94 -23.18 -7.68
C LEU A 323 3.05 -23.32 -6.16
N LYS A 324 2.07 -23.94 -5.50
CA LYS A 324 2.13 -24.23 -4.07
C LYS A 324 3.36 -25.07 -3.73
N TYR A 325 3.61 -26.15 -4.49
CA TYR A 325 4.76 -27.01 -4.25
C TYR A 325 6.08 -26.25 -4.39
N ALA A 326 6.20 -25.38 -5.40
CA ALA A 326 7.37 -24.53 -5.57
C ALA A 326 7.55 -23.53 -4.42
N LEU A 327 6.45 -22.92 -3.94
CA LEU A 327 6.47 -21.98 -2.80
C LEU A 327 6.87 -22.68 -1.49
N ASP A 328 6.29 -23.85 -1.21
CA ASP A 328 6.64 -24.66 -0.03
C ASP A 328 8.12 -25.04 -0.08
N LYS A 329 8.61 -25.51 -1.24
CA LYS A 329 10.00 -25.95 -1.42
C LYS A 329 11.00 -24.79 -1.34
N ALA A 330 10.62 -23.61 -1.79
CA ALA A 330 11.41 -22.39 -1.64
C ALA A 330 11.45 -21.88 -0.18
N GLY A 331 10.56 -22.37 0.70
CA GLY A 331 10.44 -21.91 2.08
C GLY A 331 9.70 -20.58 2.21
N CYS A 332 8.74 -20.31 1.31
CA CYS A 332 7.99 -19.06 1.28
C CYS A 332 7.10 -18.87 2.51
N THR A 333 7.17 -17.69 3.11
CA THR A 333 6.48 -17.38 4.38
C THR A 333 5.15 -16.61 4.20
N GLY A 334 4.91 -16.03 3.03
CA GLY A 334 3.68 -15.30 2.73
C GLY A 334 3.68 -14.65 1.34
N PRO A 335 2.57 -14.03 0.91
CA PRO A 335 2.44 -13.39 -0.41
C PRO A 335 3.36 -12.17 -0.62
N THR A 336 4.00 -11.67 0.44
CA THR A 336 4.96 -10.56 0.38
C THR A 336 6.42 -11.01 0.38
N ASP A 337 6.71 -12.31 0.51
CA ASP A 337 8.07 -12.87 0.58
C ASP A 337 8.69 -12.97 -0.82
N LEU A 338 9.01 -11.82 -1.41
CA LEU A 338 9.45 -11.72 -2.81
C LEU A 338 10.69 -12.56 -3.10
N ASP A 339 11.62 -12.72 -2.16
CA ASP A 339 12.86 -13.46 -2.43
C ASP A 339 12.61 -14.97 -2.53
N ARG A 340 11.73 -15.52 -1.69
CA ARG A 340 11.29 -16.92 -1.83
C ARG A 340 10.30 -17.10 -2.98
N ILE A 341 9.46 -16.10 -3.27
CA ILE A 341 8.55 -16.10 -4.42
C ILE A 341 9.34 -16.11 -5.74
N LYS A 342 10.39 -15.30 -5.91
CA LYS A 342 11.22 -15.31 -7.13
C LYS A 342 11.84 -16.69 -7.37
N LEU A 343 12.35 -17.32 -6.31
CA LEU A 343 12.87 -18.69 -6.36
C LEU A 343 11.80 -19.71 -6.75
N ALA A 344 10.61 -19.61 -6.16
CA ALA A 344 9.47 -20.47 -6.47
C ALA A 344 8.97 -20.27 -7.91
N LEU A 345 8.88 -19.03 -8.40
CA LEU A 345 8.46 -18.71 -9.76
C LEU A 345 9.42 -19.28 -10.79
N GLN A 346 10.72 -19.12 -10.59
CA GLN A 346 11.69 -19.72 -11.49
C GLN A 346 11.68 -21.26 -11.38
N GLY A 347 11.38 -21.81 -10.20
CA GLY A 347 11.10 -23.24 -10.00
C GLY A 347 9.82 -23.74 -10.65
N TYR A 348 8.80 -22.90 -10.81
CA TYR A 348 7.60 -23.20 -11.61
C TYR A 348 7.98 -23.30 -13.10
N ASN A 349 8.81 -22.37 -13.58
CA ASN A 349 9.23 -22.32 -14.98
C ASN A 349 10.26 -23.40 -15.39
N TYR A 350 11.26 -23.68 -14.55
CA TYR A 350 12.32 -24.67 -14.82
C TYR A 350 12.08 -26.03 -14.20
N GLY A 351 11.01 -26.17 -13.43
CA GLY A 351 10.78 -27.31 -12.55
C GLY A 351 11.55 -27.20 -11.23
N SER A 352 11.04 -27.89 -10.22
CA SER A 352 11.49 -27.77 -8.83
C SER A 352 12.95 -28.16 -8.56
N GLY A 353 13.64 -28.79 -9.50
CA GLY A 353 15.07 -29.12 -9.39
C GLY A 353 15.98 -27.87 -9.42
N TYR A 354 15.51 -26.77 -10.03
CA TYR A 354 16.20 -25.48 -9.97
C TYR A 354 16.28 -24.94 -8.54
N ILE A 355 15.24 -25.15 -7.73
CA ILE A 355 15.16 -24.60 -6.37
C ILE A 355 16.32 -25.12 -5.51
N ASP A 356 16.54 -26.44 -5.50
CA ASP A 356 17.64 -27.05 -4.72
C ASP A 356 19.00 -26.56 -5.22
N TRP A 357 19.18 -26.53 -6.54
CA TRP A 357 20.43 -26.11 -7.17
C TRP A 357 20.77 -24.64 -6.87
N ALA A 358 19.78 -23.73 -6.94
CA ALA A 358 19.97 -22.32 -6.67
C ALA A 358 20.23 -22.06 -5.17
N MET A 359 19.56 -22.82 -4.29
CA MET A 359 19.80 -22.78 -2.85
C MET A 359 21.21 -23.24 -2.47
N GLU A 360 21.70 -24.34 -3.06
CA GLU A 360 23.05 -24.86 -2.80
C GLU A 360 24.14 -23.92 -3.33
N ARG A 361 23.91 -23.35 -4.52
CA ARG A 361 24.91 -22.53 -5.21
C ARG A 361 25.00 -21.11 -4.65
N ASP A 362 23.86 -20.44 -4.47
CA ASP A 362 23.80 -18.99 -4.22
C ASP A 362 22.85 -18.62 -3.06
N GLY A 363 22.30 -19.60 -2.33
CA GLY A 363 21.39 -19.36 -1.20
C GLY A 363 19.97 -18.92 -1.58
N GLY A 364 19.65 -18.87 -2.88
CA GLY A 364 18.35 -18.44 -3.39
C GLY A 364 18.35 -18.05 -4.87
N TYR A 365 17.31 -17.35 -5.31
CA TYR A 365 17.22 -16.88 -6.70
C TYR A 365 18.19 -15.74 -6.98
N THR A 366 18.90 -15.81 -8.11
CA THR A 366 19.53 -14.66 -8.74
C THR A 366 19.30 -14.70 -10.24
N LYS A 367 19.22 -13.55 -10.91
CA LYS A 367 19.11 -13.53 -12.38
C LYS A 367 20.29 -14.24 -13.05
N ALA A 368 21.49 -14.10 -12.48
CA ALA A 368 22.69 -14.77 -12.96
C ALA A 368 22.58 -16.30 -12.89
N ASN A 369 22.05 -16.85 -11.79
CA ASN A 369 21.93 -18.29 -11.64
C ASN A 369 20.78 -18.89 -12.46
N ALA A 370 19.69 -18.15 -12.69
CA ALA A 370 18.65 -18.55 -13.64
C ALA A 370 19.20 -18.69 -15.06
N ILE A 371 20.00 -17.70 -15.51
CA ILE A 371 20.70 -17.75 -16.80
C ILE A 371 21.64 -18.95 -16.87
N ALA A 372 22.50 -19.12 -15.86
CA ALA A 372 23.46 -20.20 -15.80
C ALA A 372 22.81 -21.59 -15.77
N TYR A 373 21.68 -21.75 -15.06
CA TYR A 373 20.94 -23.00 -15.03
C TYR A 373 20.39 -23.33 -16.41
N SER A 374 19.74 -22.37 -17.07
CA SER A 374 19.21 -22.56 -18.41
C SER A 374 20.29 -22.94 -19.43
N ASP A 375 21.46 -22.29 -19.38
CA ASP A 375 22.61 -22.61 -20.24
C ASP A 375 23.17 -24.01 -19.95
N MET A 376 23.26 -24.39 -18.67
CA MET A 376 23.65 -25.73 -18.24
C MET A 376 22.67 -26.81 -18.73
N MET A 377 21.37 -26.54 -18.70
CA MET A 377 20.35 -27.47 -19.19
C MET A 377 20.43 -27.64 -20.71
N CYS A 378 20.66 -26.55 -21.44
CA CYS A 378 20.88 -26.57 -22.89
C CYS A 378 22.17 -27.31 -23.31
N ALA A 379 23.20 -27.31 -22.46
CA ALA A 379 24.45 -28.03 -22.74
C ALA A 379 24.36 -29.55 -22.53
N ARG A 380 23.22 -30.08 -22.06
CA ARG A 380 23.06 -31.53 -21.83
C ARG A 380 23.04 -32.29 -23.16
N PRO A 381 23.71 -33.46 -23.27
CA PRO A 381 23.80 -34.23 -24.51
C PRO A 381 22.45 -34.61 -25.14
N ASN A 382 21.39 -34.67 -24.34
CA ASN A 382 20.06 -35.12 -24.76
C ASN A 382 19.02 -33.99 -24.79
N TRP A 383 19.43 -32.72 -24.72
CA TRP A 383 18.52 -31.58 -24.83
C TRP A 383 18.57 -30.98 -26.25
N PRO A 384 17.52 -31.14 -27.07
CA PRO A 384 17.59 -30.79 -28.50
C PRO A 384 17.34 -29.30 -28.79
N TYR A 385 17.06 -28.47 -27.77
CA TYR A 385 16.66 -27.07 -27.95
C TYR A 385 17.72 -26.08 -27.47
N SER A 386 17.85 -24.94 -28.15
CA SER A 386 18.74 -23.83 -27.77
C SER A 386 18.25 -23.01 -26.57
N ARG A 387 17.09 -23.36 -26.02
CA ARG A 387 16.46 -22.68 -24.88
C ARG A 387 15.92 -23.72 -23.89
N TYR A 388 16.10 -23.46 -22.60
CA TYR A 388 15.46 -24.18 -21.51
C TYR A 388 14.69 -23.18 -20.66
N GLY A 389 13.35 -23.25 -20.71
CA GLY A 389 12.40 -22.31 -20.10
C GLY A 389 12.68 -20.83 -20.42
N ASP A 390 12.27 -19.95 -19.52
CA ASP A 390 12.43 -18.50 -19.64
C ASP A 390 13.37 -17.93 -18.58
N LYS A 391 14.50 -17.35 -19.03
CA LYS A 391 15.54 -16.76 -18.16
C LYS A 391 15.06 -15.49 -17.45
N GLU A 392 14.02 -14.85 -17.96
CA GLU A 392 13.44 -13.62 -17.42
C GLU A 392 12.04 -13.86 -16.82
N TYR A 393 11.68 -15.12 -16.58
CA TYR A 393 10.34 -15.52 -16.14
C TYR A 393 9.86 -14.76 -14.90
N VAL A 394 10.76 -14.59 -13.92
CA VAL A 394 10.50 -13.84 -12.69
C VAL A 394 10.10 -12.39 -12.99
N ASP A 395 10.89 -11.67 -13.79
CA ASP A 395 10.59 -10.28 -14.17
C ASP A 395 9.26 -10.19 -14.94
N HIS A 396 8.99 -11.18 -15.79
CA HIS A 396 7.77 -11.24 -16.59
C HIS A 396 6.49 -11.55 -15.80
N VAL A 397 6.56 -12.33 -14.73
CA VAL A 397 5.42 -12.56 -13.83
C VAL A 397 5.22 -11.36 -12.91
N LEU A 398 6.31 -10.86 -12.30
CA LEU A 398 6.22 -9.84 -11.26
C LEU A 398 5.74 -8.47 -11.79
N ARG A 399 5.85 -8.19 -13.10
CA ARG A 399 5.22 -6.99 -13.70
C ARG A 399 3.68 -6.94 -13.53
N TYR A 400 3.04 -8.09 -13.32
CA TYR A 400 1.60 -8.20 -13.12
C TYR A 400 1.20 -8.38 -11.65
N TYR A 401 2.17 -8.62 -10.76
CA TYR A 401 1.95 -8.85 -9.34
C TYR A 401 2.38 -7.62 -8.52
N ILE A 402 1.44 -6.71 -8.27
CA ILE A 402 1.68 -5.45 -7.60
C ILE A 402 1.45 -5.63 -6.10
N ILE A 403 2.52 -5.68 -5.32
CA ILE A 403 2.42 -5.63 -3.86
C ILE A 403 2.19 -4.17 -3.45
N THR A 404 1.00 -3.86 -2.93
CA THR A 404 0.71 -2.63 -2.19
C THR A 404 1.34 -2.74 -0.81
N SER A 405 2.67 -2.59 -0.75
CA SER A 405 3.45 -2.99 0.41
C SER A 405 3.19 -2.13 1.65
N THR A 406 2.78 -2.79 2.74
CA THR A 406 3.35 -2.56 4.07
C THR A 406 4.02 -3.85 4.53
N GLY A 407 5.32 -4.03 4.25
CA GLY A 407 6.10 -5.10 4.89
C GLY A 407 7.37 -5.61 4.20
N GLY A 408 8.38 -4.74 4.01
CA GLY A 408 9.80 -5.11 3.82
C GLY A 408 10.27 -5.44 2.39
N THR A 409 10.96 -4.49 1.75
CA THR A 409 11.41 -4.54 0.34
C THR A 409 12.82 -3.93 0.22
N TYR A 410 13.61 -4.38 -0.77
CA TYR A 410 14.52 -3.51 -1.52
C TYR A 410 13.68 -2.86 -2.63
N PRO A 411 13.12 -1.66 -2.46
CA PRO A 411 12.35 -1.06 -3.54
C PRO A 411 13.31 -0.32 -4.48
N ALA A 412 12.83 -0.09 -5.71
CA ALA A 412 13.50 0.78 -6.68
C ALA A 412 13.87 2.17 -6.11
N ASN A 413 13.22 2.56 -5.00
CA ASN A 413 13.40 3.82 -4.27
C ASN A 413 13.90 3.63 -2.81
N GLY A 414 14.60 2.54 -2.46
CA GLY A 414 15.16 2.36 -1.10
C GLY A 414 14.12 2.32 0.03
N MET A 415 14.56 2.10 1.27
CA MET A 415 13.70 2.19 2.46
C MET A 415 12.69 3.32 2.33
N GLN A 416 11.41 3.02 2.62
CA GLN A 416 10.30 3.97 2.55
C GLN A 416 10.36 4.95 3.73
N ILE A 417 11.49 5.62 3.84
CA ILE A 417 11.74 6.67 4.81
C ILE A 417 10.98 7.90 4.29
N PRO A 418 10.11 8.50 5.11
CA PRO A 418 9.46 9.74 4.70
C PRO A 418 10.51 10.80 4.37
N HIS A 419 10.20 11.64 3.39
CA HIS A 419 11.07 12.73 3.01
C HIS A 419 10.52 14.03 3.60
N TYR A 420 11.17 14.50 4.66
CA TYR A 420 10.88 15.81 5.21
C TYR A 420 11.87 16.83 4.69
N LEU A 421 11.36 17.97 4.23
CA LEU A 421 12.18 19.12 3.87
C LEU A 421 12.26 20.05 5.08
N GLN A 422 13.46 20.34 5.54
CA GLN A 422 13.67 21.26 6.66
C GLN A 422 13.09 22.65 6.35
N THR A 423 13.07 23.04 5.07
CA THR A 423 12.54 24.32 4.58
C THR A 423 11.05 24.51 4.84
N ASP A 424 10.30 23.43 4.99
CA ASP A 424 8.85 23.47 5.26
C ASP A 424 8.58 23.93 6.70
N TYR A 425 9.59 23.89 7.57
CA TYR A 425 9.49 24.23 8.99
C TYR A 425 10.15 25.58 9.31
N GLY A 426 10.07 26.54 8.38
CA GLY A 426 10.68 27.87 8.54
C GLY A 426 10.17 28.69 9.72
N ASN A 427 8.99 28.35 10.24
CA ASN A 427 8.32 29.03 11.34
C ASN A 427 8.59 28.38 12.71
N ILE A 428 9.33 27.27 12.77
CA ILE A 428 9.61 26.55 14.01
C ILE A 428 11.02 26.93 14.50
N PRO A 429 11.15 27.59 15.67
CA PRO A 429 12.45 28.01 16.20
C PRO A 429 13.41 26.84 16.43
N TYR A 430 14.67 27.01 16.03
CA TYR A 430 15.76 26.09 16.37
C TYR A 430 17.12 26.81 16.27
N GLY A 431 17.88 26.78 17.36
CA GLY A 431 19.12 27.55 17.52
C GLY A 431 18.88 29.05 17.42
N GLY A 432 19.78 29.77 16.75
CA GLY A 432 19.62 31.20 16.45
C GLY A 432 18.75 31.51 15.21
N GLY A 433 17.93 30.55 14.76
CA GLY A 433 17.08 30.66 13.57
C GLY A 433 15.89 29.72 13.65
N SER A 434 15.63 28.98 12.57
CA SER A 434 14.56 27.98 12.51
C SER A 434 15.06 26.62 12.02
N ILE A 435 14.19 25.61 12.07
CA ILE A 435 14.46 24.30 11.47
C ILE A 435 14.88 24.46 9.99
N ALA A 436 14.27 25.38 9.24
CA ALA A 436 14.65 25.64 7.85
C ALA A 436 16.11 26.07 7.69
N THR A 437 16.67 26.82 8.63
CA THR A 437 18.05 27.35 8.51
C THR A 437 19.10 26.48 9.18
N SER A 438 18.72 25.66 10.16
CA SER A 438 19.69 24.96 11.02
C SER A 438 19.31 23.53 11.40
N GLY A 439 18.16 23.04 10.93
CA GLY A 439 17.56 21.79 11.36
C GLY A 439 17.90 20.56 10.51
N CYS A 440 18.96 20.55 9.70
CA CYS A 440 19.30 19.39 8.84
C CYS A 440 19.50 18.09 9.65
N GLY A 441 20.10 18.18 10.85
CA GLY A 441 20.28 17.05 11.76
C GLY A 441 18.95 16.51 12.32
N PRO A 442 18.15 17.31 13.04
CA PRO A 442 16.84 16.90 13.55
C PRO A 442 15.88 16.45 12.46
N THR A 443 15.89 17.10 11.29
CA THR A 443 15.07 16.70 10.13
C THR A 443 15.51 15.33 9.60
N SER A 444 16.82 15.10 9.46
CA SER A 444 17.36 13.79 9.07
C SER A 444 17.01 12.70 10.07
N PHE A 445 17.11 13.00 11.36
CA PHE A 445 16.73 12.07 12.41
C PHE A 445 15.23 11.78 12.41
N ALA A 446 14.37 12.79 12.27
CA ALA A 446 12.92 12.62 12.19
C ALA A 446 12.49 11.66 11.07
N MET A 447 13.14 11.77 9.90
CA MET A 447 12.96 10.84 8.79
C MET A 447 13.27 9.40 9.21
N VAL A 448 14.47 9.17 9.77
CA VAL A 448 14.94 7.85 10.22
C VAL A 448 14.08 7.28 11.35
N ALA A 449 13.75 8.11 12.35
CA ALA A 449 12.97 7.73 13.50
C ALA A 449 11.54 7.34 13.10
N SER A 450 10.95 8.07 12.15
CA SER A 450 9.61 7.74 11.64
C SER A 450 9.59 6.36 11.00
N TYR A 451 10.60 6.07 10.17
CA TYR A 451 10.76 4.78 9.52
C TYR A 451 10.95 3.64 10.53
N LEU A 452 11.85 3.79 11.50
CA LEU A 452 12.21 2.71 12.44
C LEU A 452 11.12 2.41 13.47
N THR A 453 10.37 3.42 13.88
CA THR A 453 9.30 3.27 14.88
C THR A 453 7.94 2.92 14.27
N GLY A 454 7.79 3.11 12.95
CA GLY A 454 6.49 3.02 12.28
C GLY A 454 5.50 4.09 12.73
N LYS A 455 5.97 5.14 13.40
CA LYS A 455 5.17 6.28 13.88
C LYS A 455 5.60 7.54 13.16
N THR A 456 4.72 8.50 13.03
CA THR A 456 5.06 9.84 12.58
C THR A 456 5.89 10.55 13.66
N ILE A 457 7.17 10.79 13.37
CA ILE A 457 8.05 11.65 14.16
C ILE A 457 8.49 12.78 13.23
N THR A 458 7.97 13.97 13.43
CA THR A 458 8.27 15.14 12.58
C THR A 458 9.58 15.81 13.00
N PRO A 459 10.17 16.69 12.17
CA PRO A 459 11.29 17.53 12.58
C PRO A 459 10.97 18.39 13.81
N VAL A 460 9.70 18.75 13.99
CA VAL A 460 9.22 19.46 15.18
C VAL A 460 9.34 18.56 16.40
N ASP A 461 8.88 17.32 16.35
CA ASP A 461 9.00 16.37 17.47
C ASP A 461 10.47 16.12 17.84
N ALA A 462 11.32 15.96 16.83
CA ALA A 462 12.76 15.74 17.00
C ALA A 462 13.45 16.90 17.73
N VAL A 463 13.00 18.14 17.49
CA VAL A 463 13.47 19.34 18.21
C VAL A 463 12.75 19.52 19.54
N SER A 464 11.46 19.20 19.63
CA SER A 464 10.62 19.50 20.80
C SER A 464 11.11 18.82 22.07
N TRP A 465 11.58 17.58 21.92
CA TRP A 465 12.10 16.80 23.03
C TRP A 465 13.35 17.46 23.63
N CYS A 466 14.25 18.00 22.80
CA CYS A 466 15.54 18.53 23.25
C CYS A 466 15.65 20.06 23.27
N GLY A 467 14.69 20.79 22.72
CA GLY A 467 14.81 22.21 22.43
C GLY A 467 16.12 22.51 21.69
N ASN A 468 16.81 23.56 22.11
CA ASN A 468 18.11 23.97 21.58
C ASN A 468 19.30 23.25 22.24
N SER A 469 19.07 22.25 23.08
CA SER A 469 20.12 21.68 23.93
C SER A 469 21.21 20.96 23.12
N TYR A 470 20.89 20.42 21.94
CA TYR A 470 21.86 19.84 20.99
C TYR A 470 22.21 20.76 19.80
N TYR A 471 21.80 22.02 19.84
CA TYR A 471 22.18 22.99 18.83
C TYR A 471 23.63 23.45 19.02
N LYS A 472 24.43 23.37 17.96
CA LYS A 472 25.80 23.88 17.92
C LYS A 472 25.83 25.20 17.13
N PRO A 473 26.08 26.35 17.78
CA PRO A 473 26.13 27.64 17.10
C PRO A 473 27.06 27.66 15.89
N GLY A 474 26.54 28.10 14.74
CA GLY A 474 27.28 28.20 13.47
C GLY A 474 27.56 26.87 12.75
N VAL A 475 27.20 25.72 13.34
CA VAL A 475 27.43 24.39 12.76
C VAL A 475 26.13 23.62 12.54
N GLY A 476 25.15 23.76 13.43
CA GLY A 476 23.86 23.09 13.33
C GLY A 476 23.59 22.22 14.55
N THR A 477 23.88 20.92 14.47
CA THR A 477 23.52 19.93 15.51
C THR A 477 24.72 19.10 15.92
N TYR A 478 24.94 18.93 17.23
CA TYR A 478 26.02 18.09 17.77
C TYR A 478 25.88 16.63 17.35
N TRP A 479 26.98 15.92 17.14
CA TRP A 479 26.96 14.51 16.76
C TRP A 479 26.38 13.60 17.85
N SER A 480 26.56 13.97 19.12
CA SER A 480 25.99 13.27 20.29
C SER A 480 24.46 13.21 20.28
N TYR A 481 23.81 14.10 19.52
CA TYR A 481 22.36 14.13 19.34
C TYR A 481 21.80 12.79 18.86
N PHE A 482 22.43 12.14 17.88
CA PHE A 482 21.82 10.97 17.23
C PHE A 482 21.65 9.78 18.18
N ALA A 483 22.64 9.52 19.04
CA ALA A 483 22.55 8.46 20.04
C ALA A 483 21.52 8.79 21.13
N ALA A 484 21.50 10.04 21.60
CA ALA A 484 20.54 10.49 22.61
C ALA A 484 19.09 10.46 22.09
N ALA A 485 18.88 10.98 20.87
CA ALA A 485 17.58 10.99 20.20
C ALA A 485 17.10 9.56 19.91
N ALA A 486 17.97 8.68 19.39
CA ALA A 486 17.60 7.28 19.16
C ALA A 486 17.18 6.55 20.45
N SER A 487 17.85 6.85 21.58
CA SER A 487 17.45 6.34 22.89
C SER A 487 16.07 6.86 23.31
N HIS A 488 15.83 8.16 23.19
CA HIS A 488 14.57 8.79 23.57
C HIS A 488 13.37 8.28 22.75
N PHE A 489 13.49 8.28 21.43
CA PHE A 489 12.41 7.89 20.52
C PHE A 489 12.30 6.36 20.32
N GLY A 490 13.23 5.61 20.92
CA GLY A 490 13.21 4.16 20.89
C GLY A 490 13.62 3.57 19.54
N CYS A 491 14.51 4.22 18.80
CA CYS A 491 14.97 3.83 17.45
C CYS A 491 16.07 2.76 17.44
N GLY A 492 16.43 2.16 18.58
CA GLY A 492 17.46 1.12 18.65
C GLY A 492 18.85 1.68 18.92
N SER A 493 19.88 0.86 18.67
CA SER A 493 21.29 1.26 18.79
C SER A 493 21.74 2.10 17.60
N VAL A 494 22.69 3.00 17.87
CA VAL A 494 23.34 3.83 16.85
C VAL A 494 24.81 3.49 16.84
N THR A 495 25.31 3.08 15.67
CA THR A 495 26.73 2.81 15.45
C THR A 495 27.33 3.91 14.60
N GLN A 496 28.28 4.66 15.16
CA GLN A 496 29.06 5.64 14.39
C GLN A 496 30.21 4.94 13.65
N THR A 497 30.42 5.30 12.39
CA THR A 497 31.51 4.76 11.55
C THR A 497 31.98 5.79 10.52
N ASN A 498 33.18 5.60 9.98
CA ASN A 498 33.69 6.31 8.80
C ASN A 498 33.91 5.36 7.60
N ASP A 499 33.62 4.07 7.74
CA ASP A 499 33.82 3.06 6.70
C ASP A 499 32.60 2.97 5.75
N PRO A 500 32.75 3.36 4.45
CA PRO A 500 31.66 3.34 3.49
C PRO A 500 31.18 1.92 3.13
N ASN A 501 32.01 0.88 3.30
CA ASN A 501 31.58 -0.50 3.03
C ASN A 501 30.63 -1.02 4.11
N ARG A 502 30.87 -0.64 5.38
CA ARG A 502 29.93 -0.91 6.47
C ARG A 502 28.59 -0.21 6.24
N VAL A 503 28.62 1.01 5.70
CA VAL A 503 27.41 1.75 5.32
C VAL A 503 26.65 1.02 4.21
N LEU A 504 27.33 0.61 3.12
CA LEU A 504 26.69 -0.15 2.04
C LEU A 504 26.05 -1.45 2.54
N LYS A 505 26.75 -2.19 3.40
CA LYS A 505 26.23 -3.40 4.03
C LYS A 505 24.98 -3.09 4.86
N ALA A 506 25.05 -2.09 5.73
CA ALA A 506 23.92 -1.68 6.57
C ALA A 506 22.69 -1.27 5.73
N LEU A 507 22.91 -0.46 4.68
CA LEU A 507 21.85 -0.05 3.77
C LEU A 507 21.23 -1.24 3.01
N SER A 508 22.03 -2.24 2.64
CA SER A 508 21.53 -3.47 2.03
C SER A 508 20.70 -4.31 3.00
N GLU A 509 21.01 -4.26 4.30
CA GLU A 509 20.26 -4.96 5.35
C GLU A 509 19.02 -4.17 5.82
N GLY A 510 18.72 -3.02 5.20
CA GLY A 510 17.57 -2.19 5.55
C GLY A 510 17.78 -1.32 6.79
N HIS A 511 19.04 -1.01 7.12
CA HIS A 511 19.40 -0.07 8.19
C HIS A 511 19.62 1.33 7.61
N PRO A 512 18.80 2.32 8.01
CA PRO A 512 18.97 3.70 7.55
C PRO A 512 20.24 4.31 8.14
N VAL A 513 20.87 5.21 7.37
CA VAL A 513 22.13 5.84 7.75
C VAL A 513 22.03 7.34 7.61
N ILE A 514 22.44 8.08 8.63
CA ILE A 514 22.65 9.53 8.51
C ILE A 514 24.13 9.77 8.17
N SER A 515 24.39 10.64 7.20
CA SER A 515 25.74 11.01 6.79
C SER A 515 26.00 12.49 7.05
N SER A 516 27.11 12.80 7.71
CA SER A 516 27.63 14.17 7.83
C SER A 516 28.43 14.52 6.60
N GLN A 517 28.02 15.57 5.89
CA GLN A 517 28.61 16.04 4.64
C GLN A 517 29.31 17.38 4.86
N SER A 518 30.54 17.48 4.33
CA SER A 518 31.27 18.73 4.19
C SER A 518 30.94 19.41 2.86
N ALA A 519 31.54 20.58 2.59
CA ALA A 519 31.26 21.36 1.40
C ALA A 519 31.55 20.56 0.10
N GLY A 520 30.57 20.50 -0.80
CA GLY A 520 30.65 19.81 -2.09
C GLY A 520 29.27 19.66 -2.75
N LEU A 521 28.93 18.44 -3.17
CA LEU A 521 27.71 18.16 -3.95
C LEU A 521 26.43 18.57 -3.23
N PHE A 522 26.31 18.22 -1.94
CA PHE A 522 25.07 18.40 -1.17
C PHE A 522 24.92 19.80 -0.55
N THR A 523 26.03 20.49 -0.30
CA THR A 523 26.05 21.72 0.50
C THR A 523 27.30 22.57 0.27
N ARG A 524 27.26 23.86 0.63
CA ARG A 524 28.44 24.75 0.65
C ARG A 524 29.14 24.80 2.01
N GLY A 525 28.56 24.19 3.04
CA GLY A 525 29.08 24.12 4.41
C GLY A 525 28.91 22.72 5.00
N GLY A 526 28.67 22.59 6.30
CA GLY A 526 28.26 21.31 6.91
C GLY A 526 26.79 20.99 6.61
N HIS A 527 26.44 19.71 6.45
CA HIS A 527 25.06 19.27 6.22
C HIS A 527 24.84 17.82 6.62
N PHE A 528 23.62 17.45 7.01
CA PHE A 528 23.25 16.05 7.23
C PHE A 528 22.28 15.59 6.15
N ILE A 529 22.50 14.38 5.64
CA ILE A 529 21.61 13.70 4.70
C ILE A 529 21.27 12.30 5.18
N VAL A 530 20.14 11.76 4.73
CA VAL A 530 19.74 10.38 5.00
C VAL A 530 20.04 9.51 3.79
N LEU A 531 20.80 8.45 3.99
CA LEU A 531 20.98 7.37 3.04
C LEU A 531 19.89 6.34 3.30
N ARG A 532 19.03 6.13 2.31
CA ARG A 532 17.82 5.31 2.45
C ARG A 532 17.90 3.96 1.74
N GLY A 533 19.02 3.60 1.15
CA GLY A 533 19.20 2.25 0.61
C GLY A 533 20.21 2.19 -0.51
N VAL A 534 20.40 0.98 -1.02
CA VAL A 534 21.22 0.67 -2.19
C VAL A 534 20.32 0.05 -3.25
N THR A 535 20.43 0.52 -4.49
CA THR A 535 19.71 -0.01 -5.65
C THR A 535 20.34 -1.31 -6.15
N ALA A 536 19.63 -2.03 -7.03
CA ALA A 536 20.18 -3.22 -7.68
C ALA A 536 21.45 -2.93 -8.52
N SER A 537 21.63 -1.68 -8.98
CA SER A 537 22.84 -1.22 -9.68
C SER A 537 24.01 -0.87 -8.75
N GLY A 538 23.84 -1.02 -7.43
CA GLY A 538 24.85 -0.70 -6.42
C GLY A 538 24.96 0.80 -6.11
N LYS A 539 23.99 1.61 -6.54
CA LYS A 539 23.94 3.05 -6.27
C LYS A 539 23.18 3.34 -4.99
N VAL A 540 23.48 4.46 -4.35
CA VAL A 540 22.88 4.86 -3.08
C VAL A 540 21.77 5.86 -3.33
N LEU A 541 20.68 5.69 -2.58
CA LEU A 541 19.53 6.57 -2.61
C LEU A 541 19.54 7.50 -1.40
N VAL A 542 19.19 8.77 -1.62
CA VAL A 542 19.31 9.83 -0.63
C VAL A 542 17.96 10.51 -0.40
N ASN A 543 17.68 10.83 0.86
CA ASN A 543 16.73 11.88 1.26
C ASN A 543 17.56 13.05 1.81
N ASP A 544 17.68 14.11 1.02
CA ASP A 544 18.35 15.35 1.43
C ASP A 544 17.30 16.25 2.13
N PRO A 545 17.44 16.59 3.42
CA PRO A 545 16.48 17.46 4.10
C PRO A 545 16.43 18.88 3.51
N ASN A 546 17.38 19.26 2.66
CA ASN A 546 17.42 20.54 1.94
C ASN A 546 17.30 20.34 0.41
N ASP A 547 16.60 19.28 -0.03
CA ASP A 547 16.30 19.04 -1.44
C ASP A 547 15.34 20.11 -2.00
N SER A 548 15.22 20.17 -3.31
CA SER A 548 14.31 21.09 -4.00
C SER A 548 13.96 20.55 -5.38
N ALA A 549 12.93 21.11 -6.04
CA ALA A 549 12.59 20.71 -7.41
C ALA A 549 13.76 20.86 -8.41
N SER A 550 14.71 21.77 -8.15
CA SER A 550 15.88 21.97 -9.01
C SER A 550 17.01 20.98 -8.72
N LYS A 551 17.20 20.58 -7.46
CA LYS A 551 18.16 19.53 -7.07
C LYS A 551 17.64 18.14 -7.44
N ASN A 552 16.39 17.87 -7.07
CA ASN A 552 15.64 16.63 -7.29
C ASN A 552 16.44 15.38 -6.88
N TYR A 553 17.14 15.45 -5.75
CA TYR A 553 18.01 14.38 -5.27
C TYR A 553 17.23 13.14 -4.83
N ILE A 554 15.98 13.30 -4.40
CA ILE A 554 15.08 12.18 -4.11
C ILE A 554 14.88 11.22 -5.32
N ASN A 555 14.97 11.72 -6.56
CA ASN A 555 14.79 10.90 -7.76
C ASN A 555 16.14 10.53 -8.42
N ARG A 556 17.27 10.78 -7.75
CA ARG A 556 18.62 10.55 -8.28
C ARG A 556 19.32 9.41 -7.54
N GLU A 557 20.04 8.59 -8.31
CA GLU A 557 20.98 7.60 -7.81
C GLU A 557 22.39 8.20 -7.68
N PHE A 558 23.09 7.90 -6.58
CA PHE A 558 24.42 8.44 -6.28
C PHE A 558 25.47 7.34 -6.19
N ASP A 559 26.70 7.63 -6.60
CA ASP A 559 27.84 6.77 -6.31
C ASP A 559 28.29 6.91 -4.86
N MET A 560 28.45 5.79 -4.16
CA MET A 560 28.87 5.81 -2.75
C MET A 560 30.25 6.42 -2.58
N MET A 561 31.21 6.12 -3.46
CA MET A 561 32.60 6.49 -3.25
C MET A 561 32.90 7.88 -3.81
N SER A 562 32.48 8.16 -5.04
CA SER A 562 32.85 9.40 -5.72
C SER A 562 31.94 10.59 -5.41
N GLU A 563 30.72 10.37 -4.90
CA GLU A 563 29.76 11.45 -4.64
C GLU A 563 29.39 11.59 -3.16
N ILE A 564 29.11 10.47 -2.46
CA ILE A 564 28.70 10.54 -1.04
C ILE A 564 29.90 10.56 -0.11
N HIS A 565 30.80 9.57 -0.23
CA HIS A 565 31.94 9.43 0.67
C HIS A 565 33.01 10.50 0.41
N ALA A 566 33.07 11.04 -0.81
CA ALA A 566 33.99 12.11 -1.18
C ALA A 566 33.93 13.34 -0.25
N THR A 567 32.77 13.62 0.35
CA THR A 567 32.56 14.72 1.30
C THR A 567 32.09 14.26 2.68
N ALA A 568 32.01 12.95 2.95
CA ALA A 568 31.50 12.45 4.22
C ALA A 568 32.55 12.52 5.32
N SER A 569 32.19 13.11 6.47
CA SER A 569 33.05 13.14 7.66
C SER A 569 32.75 12.01 8.65
N ALA A 570 31.49 11.55 8.70
CA ALA A 570 31.03 10.48 9.58
C ALA A 570 29.66 9.94 9.13
N TYR A 571 29.33 8.74 9.61
CA TYR A 571 28.04 8.08 9.41
C TYR A 571 27.49 7.56 10.74
N TRP A 572 26.16 7.56 10.88
CA TRP A 572 25.44 6.94 11.98
C TRP A 572 24.47 5.91 11.40
N ILE A 573 24.75 4.64 11.67
CA ILE A 573 23.92 3.51 11.28
C ILE A 573 22.93 3.25 12.40
N PHE A 574 21.64 3.20 12.06
CA PHE A 574 20.57 2.93 13.02
C PHE A 574 20.06 1.51 12.85
N ASP A 575 20.15 0.72 13.91
CA ASP A 575 19.69 -0.66 13.89
C ASP A 575 18.16 -0.73 13.97
N LYS A 576 17.56 -1.67 13.25
CA LYS A 576 16.13 -1.93 13.35
C LYS A 576 15.86 -2.70 14.66
N LYS A 577 14.90 -2.23 15.45
CA LYS A 577 14.44 -2.94 16.65
C LYS A 577 13.69 -4.22 16.33
#